data_AF-A0AB39TS28-F1
#
_entry.id   AF-A0AB39TS28-F1
#
_cell.length_a   1.000
_cell.length_b   1.000
_cell.length_c   1.000
_cell.angle_alpha   90.00
_cell.angle_beta   90.00
_cell.angle_gamma   90.00
#
_symmetry.space_group_name_H-M   'P 1'
#
loop_
_entity.id
_entity.type
_entity.pdbx_description
1 polymer ?
#
loop_
_entity_poly.entity_id
_entity_poly.type
_entity_poly.pdbx_seq_one_letter_code
_entity_poly.pdbx_strand_id
1 'polypeptide(L)'
;MSIPGGSRTDGGEPARRGPGRPSKSLDIAGLDPILREFARELRELKGRRTLKELAAALNWSQSEFSKAFNAVKLPPLGLVVALAELDGADAEEWRLRWAVVRRHLEQAGRTDLVQRPKPRERHALDTAAAEAEAMLRTIRARAVGSRKLAALNSEPLLAQLDKSLPTTTEKQGSGAEECWQDLTDYLRRLVLLFDPRPIEPARPGPAAITDVLPRLAELARLTDLPEWTALAELISTTYESAHERGTTVVGAWPNLFVVYEDRFAAFRTAAGRKAAQLARSSGYLPADAVVVEAAPVDLDRYDPPRSQWRDLIGWMVVVLVVAPGVVLAVHGGSGQAWTGWAAWSTPVLVLAGGVAVRMRHARKDPPRGAGH
;
A
#
# COMPACT_ATOMS: atom_id res chain seq x y z
N MET A 1 81.79 34.55 -62.60
CA MET A 1 81.33 33.32 -61.91
C MET A 1 81.30 33.61 -60.42
N SER A 2 80.31 33.03 -59.71
CA SER A 2 80.04 33.06 -58.27
C SER A 2 79.00 34.07 -57.74
N ILE A 3 78.02 33.46 -57.07
CA ILE A 3 76.88 33.96 -56.27
C ILE A 3 77.36 34.16 -54.81
N PRO A 4 76.74 35.01 -53.96
CA PRO A 4 75.74 34.51 -52.98
C PRO A 4 74.65 35.51 -52.50
N GLY A 5 73.60 34.98 -51.84
CA GLY A 5 72.64 35.67 -50.95
C GLY A 5 71.17 35.31 -51.24
N GLY A 6 70.26 34.98 -50.30
CA GLY A 6 70.24 34.99 -48.84
C GLY A 6 68.88 34.44 -48.33
N SER A 7 68.81 34.16 -47.03
CA SER A 7 67.76 33.45 -46.26
C SER A 7 66.63 34.35 -45.70
N ARG A 8 65.39 33.83 -45.61
CA ARG A 8 64.41 34.20 -44.57
C ARG A 8 63.29 33.15 -44.43
N THR A 9 63.04 32.70 -43.20
CA THR A 9 61.98 31.74 -42.82
C THR A 9 60.74 32.48 -42.29
N ASP A 10 59.58 32.20 -42.87
CA ASP A 10 58.27 32.68 -42.43
C ASP A 10 57.74 31.83 -41.27
N GLY A 11 57.53 32.47 -40.12
CA GLY A 11 56.69 31.96 -39.03
C GLY A 11 55.27 32.48 -39.21
N GLY A 12 54.34 31.59 -39.61
CA GLY A 12 52.91 31.90 -39.72
C GLY A 12 52.24 31.96 -38.35
N GLU A 13 51.90 33.18 -37.92
CA GLU A 13 51.09 33.47 -36.74
C GLU A 13 49.58 33.29 -37.07
N PRO A 14 48.82 32.45 -36.35
CA PRO A 14 47.39 32.30 -36.61
C PRO A 14 46.59 33.49 -36.07
N ALA A 15 45.80 34.09 -36.96
CA ALA A 15 44.92 35.23 -36.70
C ALA A 15 44.00 34.99 -35.49
N ARG A 16 44.11 35.88 -34.49
CA ARG A 16 43.23 35.96 -33.32
C ARG A 16 41.80 36.28 -33.75
N ARG A 17 40.87 35.35 -33.55
CA ARG A 17 39.42 35.60 -33.56
C ARG A 17 39.06 36.47 -32.35
N GLY A 18 38.50 37.65 -32.58
CA GLY A 18 38.09 38.56 -31.51
C GLY A 18 37.04 37.95 -30.57
N PRO A 19 37.03 38.35 -29.28
CA PRO A 19 36.10 37.83 -28.30
C PRO A 19 34.67 38.25 -28.64
N GLY A 20 33.77 37.28 -28.76
CA GLY A 20 32.34 37.53 -28.91
C GLY A 20 31.80 38.35 -27.74
N ARG A 21 30.83 39.24 -28.03
CA ARG A 21 30.13 40.06 -27.03
C ARG A 21 29.62 39.16 -25.88
N PRO A 22 29.96 39.45 -24.61
CA PRO A 22 29.52 38.63 -23.49
C PRO A 22 27.99 38.57 -23.43
N SER A 23 27.46 37.38 -23.18
CA SER A 23 26.02 37.16 -23.03
C SER A 23 25.48 38.00 -21.88
N LYS A 24 24.32 38.63 -22.07
CA LYS A 24 23.67 39.45 -21.03
C LYS A 24 23.39 38.58 -19.79
N SER A 25 23.71 39.08 -18.59
CA SER A 25 23.39 38.36 -17.35
C SER A 25 21.89 38.15 -17.24
N LEU A 26 21.49 36.97 -16.73
CA LEU A 26 20.09 36.66 -16.46
C LEU A 26 19.65 37.16 -15.07
N ASP A 27 20.58 37.64 -14.24
CA ASP A 27 20.34 38.14 -12.89
C ASP A 27 20.01 39.64 -12.88
N ILE A 28 19.11 40.04 -13.78
CA ILE A 28 18.59 41.42 -13.81
C ILE A 28 17.39 41.49 -12.86
N ALA A 29 17.37 42.48 -11.98
CA ALA A 29 16.24 42.76 -11.10
C ALA A 29 14.96 42.99 -11.95
N GLY A 30 13.88 42.30 -11.60
CA GLY A 30 12.58 42.41 -12.29
C GLY A 30 12.27 41.30 -13.31
N LEU A 31 13.20 40.39 -13.62
CA LEU A 31 12.91 39.20 -14.43
C LEU A 31 12.18 38.13 -13.60
N ASP A 32 11.15 37.53 -14.20
CA ASP A 32 10.38 36.46 -13.60
C ASP A 32 11.28 35.24 -13.27
N PRO A 33 11.23 34.71 -12.03
CA PRO A 33 12.11 33.61 -11.62
C PRO A 33 12.01 32.38 -12.51
N ILE A 34 10.80 31.97 -12.91
CA ILE A 34 10.62 30.73 -13.68
C ILE A 34 11.13 30.87 -15.12
N LEU A 35 10.96 32.05 -15.73
CA LEU A 35 11.53 32.34 -17.05
C LEU A 35 13.04 32.44 -17.03
N ARG A 36 13.61 32.92 -15.91
CA ARG A 36 15.06 33.02 -15.73
C ARG A 36 15.70 31.64 -15.69
N GLU A 37 15.12 30.74 -14.91
CA GLU A 37 15.55 29.35 -14.81
C GLU A 37 15.41 28.64 -16.16
N PHE A 38 14.24 28.73 -16.80
CA PHE A 38 14.02 28.15 -18.11
C PHE A 38 14.99 28.68 -19.19
N ALA A 39 15.28 29.99 -19.19
CA ALA A 39 16.27 30.56 -20.10
C ALA A 39 17.71 30.13 -19.79
N ARG A 40 18.02 29.81 -18.53
CA ARG A 40 19.31 29.25 -18.12
C ARG A 40 19.47 27.84 -18.66
N GLU A 41 18.47 26.98 -18.46
CA GLU A 41 18.44 25.62 -19.02
C GLU A 41 18.55 25.65 -20.55
N LEU A 42 17.84 26.56 -21.23
CA LEU A 42 17.95 26.75 -22.67
C LEU A 42 19.37 27.19 -23.11
N ARG A 43 20.07 28.00 -22.31
CA ARG A 43 21.47 28.39 -22.59
C ARG A 43 22.42 27.21 -22.39
N GLU A 44 22.16 26.36 -21.41
CA GLU A 44 22.92 25.13 -21.18
C GLU A 44 22.73 24.17 -22.35
N LEU A 45 21.49 23.96 -22.80
CA LEU A 45 21.15 23.13 -23.96
C LEU A 45 21.86 23.63 -25.24
N LYS A 46 21.81 24.94 -25.49
CA LYS A 46 22.55 25.57 -26.60
C LYS A 46 24.06 25.30 -26.57
N GLY A 47 24.63 25.14 -25.37
CA GLY A 47 26.05 24.99 -25.16
C GLY A 47 26.89 26.14 -25.76
N ARG A 48 27.92 25.77 -26.54
CA ARG A 48 28.89 26.72 -27.12
C ARG A 48 28.50 27.30 -28.47
N ARG A 49 27.39 26.86 -29.07
CA ARG A 49 27.02 27.27 -30.44
C ARG A 49 26.72 28.77 -30.50
N THR A 50 27.09 29.40 -31.61
CA THR A 50 26.74 30.82 -31.82
C THR A 50 25.29 30.98 -32.23
N LEU A 51 24.69 32.15 -32.01
CA LEU A 51 23.33 32.43 -32.49
C LEU A 51 23.24 32.35 -34.02
N LYS A 52 24.34 32.64 -34.72
CA LYS A 52 24.44 32.53 -36.18
C LYS A 52 24.38 31.08 -36.64
N GLU A 53 25.08 30.18 -35.94
CA GLU A 53 25.02 28.74 -36.22
C GLU A 53 23.62 28.18 -35.98
N LEU A 54 22.98 28.52 -34.87
CA LEU A 54 21.61 28.07 -34.57
C LEU A 54 20.59 28.60 -35.59
N ALA A 55 20.70 29.87 -35.98
CA ALA A 55 19.86 30.47 -37.01
C ALA A 55 19.97 29.76 -38.35
N ALA A 56 21.21 29.42 -38.76
CA ALA A 56 21.45 28.68 -39.99
C ALA A 56 20.96 27.22 -39.91
N ALA A 57 21.16 26.55 -38.77
CA ALA A 57 20.80 25.15 -38.59
C ALA A 57 19.28 24.93 -38.50
N LEU A 58 18.57 25.82 -37.81
CA LEU A 58 17.15 25.64 -37.51
C LEU A 58 16.22 26.48 -38.41
N ASN A 59 16.77 27.36 -39.25
CA ASN A 59 16.01 28.30 -40.08
C ASN A 59 15.13 29.27 -39.27
N TRP A 60 15.64 29.75 -38.14
CA TRP A 60 15.03 30.78 -37.29
C TRP A 60 15.87 32.06 -37.31
N SER A 61 15.27 33.21 -36.98
CA SER A 61 16.04 34.45 -36.91
C SER A 61 16.95 34.48 -35.69
N GLN A 62 18.14 35.09 -35.81
CA GLN A 62 19.03 35.32 -34.65
C GLN A 62 18.34 36.12 -33.54
N SER A 63 17.39 36.97 -33.91
CA SER A 63 16.60 37.78 -32.98
C SER A 63 15.69 36.95 -32.08
N GLU A 64 15.14 35.84 -32.60
CA GLU A 64 14.27 34.94 -31.84
C GLU A 64 15.07 34.13 -30.83
N PHE A 65 16.24 33.61 -31.23
CA PHE A 65 17.16 32.97 -30.28
C PHE A 65 17.63 33.94 -29.21
N SER A 66 17.98 35.18 -29.59
CA SER A 66 18.37 36.20 -28.60
C SER A 66 17.25 36.47 -27.59
N LYS A 67 15.98 36.52 -28.02
CA LYS A 67 14.84 36.69 -27.11
C LYS A 67 14.64 35.46 -26.22
N ALA A 68 14.73 34.25 -26.79
CA ALA A 68 14.58 32.98 -26.07
C ALA A 68 15.58 32.85 -24.91
N PHE A 69 16.85 33.19 -25.16
CA PHE A 69 17.91 33.05 -24.16
C PHE A 69 18.01 34.19 -23.16
N ASN A 70 17.19 35.25 -23.26
CA ASN A 70 17.29 36.42 -22.37
C ASN A 70 16.17 36.51 -21.32
N ALA A 71 15.34 35.47 -21.18
CA ALA A 71 14.21 35.42 -20.23
C ALA A 71 13.19 36.58 -20.37
N VAL A 72 13.16 37.26 -21.52
CA VAL A 72 12.29 38.43 -21.73
C VAL A 72 10.84 38.02 -21.96
N LYS A 73 10.64 36.93 -22.72
CA LYS A 73 9.34 36.31 -22.99
C LYS A 73 9.54 34.81 -23.13
N LEU A 74 8.48 34.06 -22.88
CA LEU A 74 8.47 32.64 -23.16
C LEU A 74 8.68 32.44 -24.68
N PRO A 75 9.72 31.70 -25.11
CA PRO A 75 9.94 31.43 -26.52
C PRO A 75 8.83 30.54 -27.10
N PRO A 76 8.60 30.56 -28.42
CA PRO A 76 7.67 29.64 -29.06
C PRO A 76 8.06 28.18 -28.79
N LEU A 77 7.07 27.31 -28.54
CA LEU A 77 7.31 25.89 -28.30
C LEU A 77 8.11 25.24 -29.43
N GLY A 78 7.81 25.60 -30.69
CA GLY A 78 8.52 25.06 -31.86
C GLY A 78 10.03 25.37 -31.86
N LEU A 79 10.45 26.53 -31.33
CA LEU A 79 11.88 26.87 -31.21
C LEU A 79 12.55 25.98 -30.16
N VAL A 80 11.87 25.79 -29.02
CA VAL A 80 12.39 24.99 -27.90
C VAL A 80 12.56 23.53 -28.31
N VAL A 81 11.53 22.95 -28.93
CA VAL A 81 11.57 21.57 -29.43
C VAL A 81 12.64 21.39 -30.50
N ALA A 82 12.73 22.30 -31.46
CA ALA A 82 13.74 22.21 -32.52
C ALA A 82 15.17 22.31 -31.96
N LEU A 83 15.39 23.12 -30.91
CA LEU A 83 16.67 23.18 -30.21
C LEU A 83 16.96 21.87 -29.45
N ALA A 84 15.97 21.32 -28.74
CA ALA A 84 16.11 20.04 -28.03
C ALA A 84 16.47 18.89 -28.99
N GLU A 85 15.77 18.80 -30.12
CA GLU A 85 16.02 17.78 -31.16
C GLU A 85 17.41 17.93 -31.79
N LEU A 86 17.85 19.17 -32.07
CA LEU A 86 19.19 19.43 -32.62
C LEU A 86 20.31 18.99 -31.67
N ASP A 87 20.07 19.09 -30.36
CA ASP A 87 21.02 18.74 -29.30
C ASP A 87 20.85 17.32 -28.77
N GLY A 88 19.94 16.53 -29.34
CA GLY A 88 19.66 15.15 -28.93
C GLY A 88 19.04 15.03 -27.54
N ALA A 89 18.45 16.10 -27.02
CA ALA A 89 17.67 16.08 -25.79
C ALA A 89 16.25 15.55 -26.05
N ASP A 90 15.58 15.06 -25.00
CA ASP A 90 14.22 14.54 -25.10
C ASP A 90 13.22 15.67 -25.41
N ALA A 91 12.69 15.65 -26.64
CA ALA A 91 11.71 16.63 -27.10
C ALA A 91 10.43 16.63 -26.26
N GLU A 92 9.98 15.48 -25.74
CA GLU A 92 8.77 15.40 -24.89
C GLU A 92 9.02 16.02 -23.52
N GLU A 93 10.19 15.78 -22.94
CA GLU A 93 10.60 16.44 -21.69
C GLU A 93 10.60 17.97 -21.85
N TRP A 94 11.16 18.48 -22.94
CA TRP A 94 11.17 19.92 -23.23
C TRP A 94 9.78 20.50 -23.54
N ARG A 95 8.88 19.72 -24.16
CA ARG A 95 7.45 20.08 -24.30
C ARG A 95 6.79 20.25 -22.94
N LEU A 96 7.03 19.32 -22.02
CA LEU A 96 6.52 19.34 -20.64
C LEU A 96 7.06 20.55 -19.86
N ARG A 97 8.39 20.75 -19.85
CA ARG A 97 9.03 21.90 -19.19
C ARG A 97 8.44 23.22 -19.68
N TRP A 98 8.31 23.39 -21.00
CA TRP A 98 7.69 24.59 -21.58
C TRP A 98 6.23 24.79 -21.13
N ALA A 99 5.43 23.71 -21.11
CA ALA A 99 4.03 23.77 -20.69
C ALA A 99 3.89 24.16 -19.21
N VAL A 100 4.77 23.67 -18.34
CA VAL A 100 4.82 24.03 -16.91
C VAL A 100 5.12 25.53 -16.75
N VAL A 101 6.15 26.04 -17.43
CA VAL A 101 6.51 27.47 -17.38
C VAL A 101 5.36 28.34 -17.87
N ARG A 102 4.74 27.98 -18.99
CA ARG A 102 3.57 28.69 -19.52
C ARG A 102 2.43 28.75 -18.51
N ARG A 103 2.07 27.60 -17.92
CA ARG A 103 0.97 27.52 -16.94
C ARG A 103 1.26 28.36 -15.71
N HIS A 104 2.50 28.37 -15.22
CA HIS A 104 2.91 29.22 -14.11
C HIS A 104 2.73 30.71 -14.42
N LEU A 105 3.16 31.16 -15.62
CA LEU A 105 3.00 32.54 -16.06
C LEU A 105 1.51 32.92 -16.20
N GLU A 106 0.68 32.02 -16.75
CA GLU A 106 -0.77 32.23 -16.86
C GLU A 106 -1.43 32.34 -15.48
N GLN A 107 -1.07 31.49 -14.52
CA GLN A 107 -1.57 31.53 -13.14
C GLN A 107 -1.10 32.77 -12.37
N ALA A 108 0.11 33.26 -12.64
CA ALA A 108 0.63 34.51 -12.08
C ALA A 108 0.05 35.78 -12.74
N GLY A 109 -0.88 35.63 -13.71
CA GLY A 109 -1.47 36.74 -14.46
C GLY A 109 -0.50 37.41 -15.44
N ARG A 110 0.72 36.86 -15.63
CA ARG A 110 1.80 37.35 -16.50
C ARG A 110 1.60 36.95 -17.97
N THR A 111 0.38 37.08 -18.46
CA THR A 111 0.00 36.68 -19.83
C THR A 111 0.68 37.52 -20.91
N ASP A 112 1.23 38.69 -20.56
CA ASP A 112 2.03 39.56 -21.42
C ASP A 112 3.40 38.97 -21.80
N LEU A 113 3.92 38.06 -20.97
CA LEU A 113 5.18 37.32 -21.17
C LEU A 113 5.01 36.07 -22.04
N VAL A 114 3.77 35.65 -22.28
CA VAL A 114 3.42 34.54 -23.19
C VAL A 114 3.06 35.11 -24.55
N GLN A 115 3.58 34.53 -25.64
CA GLN A 115 3.15 34.94 -26.98
C GLN A 115 1.68 34.56 -27.18
N ARG A 116 0.84 35.54 -27.55
CA ARG A 116 -0.55 35.24 -27.92
C ARG A 116 -0.55 34.39 -29.20
N PRO A 117 -1.19 33.21 -29.19
CA PRO A 117 -1.30 32.40 -30.39
C PRO A 117 -2.09 33.15 -31.47
N LYS A 118 -1.66 33.00 -32.72
CA LYS A 118 -2.39 33.53 -33.87
C LYS A 118 -3.78 32.86 -33.97
N PRO A 119 -4.79 33.48 -34.59
CA PRO A 119 -6.15 32.91 -34.65
C PRO A 119 -6.21 31.46 -35.19
N ARG A 120 -5.41 31.15 -36.21
CA ARG A 120 -5.31 29.80 -36.79
C ARG A 120 -4.68 28.78 -35.82
N GLU A 121 -3.72 29.21 -35.02
CA GLU A 121 -3.08 28.38 -33.98
C GLU A 121 -4.03 28.12 -32.81
N ARG A 122 -4.90 29.09 -32.48
CA ARG A 122 -5.94 28.90 -31.44
C ARG A 122 -6.88 27.76 -31.80
N HIS A 123 -7.39 27.73 -33.03
CA HIS A 123 -8.30 26.66 -33.44
C HIS A 123 -7.65 25.27 -33.40
N ALA A 124 -6.37 25.16 -33.80
CA ALA A 124 -5.62 23.91 -33.68
C ALA A 124 -5.40 23.50 -32.21
N LEU A 125 -5.11 24.47 -31.32
CA LEU A 125 -4.97 24.22 -29.89
C LEU A 125 -6.29 23.79 -29.24
N ASP A 126 -7.42 24.41 -29.61
CA ASP A 126 -8.74 24.06 -29.09
C ASP A 126 -9.14 22.65 -29.52
N THR A 127 -8.83 22.26 -30.76
CA THR A 127 -9.07 20.91 -31.28
C THR A 127 -8.23 19.87 -30.54
N ALA A 128 -6.93 20.13 -30.37
CA ALA A 128 -6.04 19.25 -29.61
C ALA A 128 -6.45 19.15 -28.12
N ALA A 129 -6.94 20.23 -27.52
CA ALA A 129 -7.46 20.23 -26.15
C ALA A 129 -8.71 19.34 -26.04
N ALA A 130 -9.63 19.42 -27.00
CA ALA A 130 -10.82 18.57 -27.03
C ALA A 130 -10.47 17.08 -27.20
N GLU A 131 -9.51 16.76 -28.07
CA GLU A 131 -8.99 15.40 -28.25
C GLU A 131 -8.32 14.86 -26.98
N ALA A 132 -7.47 15.66 -26.35
CA ALA A 132 -6.82 15.31 -25.08
C ALA A 132 -7.85 15.08 -23.96
N GLU A 133 -8.90 15.91 -23.89
CA GLU A 133 -9.97 15.74 -22.93
C GLU A 133 -10.77 14.44 -23.18
N ALA A 134 -11.07 14.12 -24.45
CA ALA A 134 -11.71 12.86 -24.82
C ALA A 134 -10.85 11.64 -24.45
N MET A 135 -9.54 11.72 -24.67
CA MET A 135 -8.59 10.67 -24.28
C MET A 135 -8.53 10.52 -22.75
N LEU A 136 -8.45 11.62 -22.00
CA LEU A 136 -8.48 11.61 -20.54
C LEU A 136 -9.77 11.00 -19.99
N ARG A 137 -10.93 11.32 -20.56
CA ARG A 137 -12.21 10.69 -20.18
C ARG A 137 -12.17 9.18 -20.41
N THR A 138 -11.62 8.74 -21.54
CA THR A 138 -11.46 7.32 -21.86
C THR A 138 -10.54 6.60 -20.88
N ILE A 139 -9.39 7.20 -20.55
CA ILE A 139 -8.45 6.66 -19.56
C ILE A 139 -9.13 6.55 -18.19
N ARG A 140 -9.85 7.60 -17.75
CA ARG A 140 -10.59 7.57 -16.48
C ARG A 140 -11.66 6.48 -16.47
N ALA A 141 -12.43 6.32 -17.55
CA ALA A 141 -13.43 5.26 -17.66
C ALA A 141 -12.80 3.87 -17.57
N ARG A 142 -11.67 3.65 -18.26
CA ARG A 142 -10.92 2.38 -18.21
C ARG A 142 -10.35 2.10 -16.82
N ALA A 143 -9.82 3.12 -16.14
CA ALA A 143 -9.31 2.99 -14.78
C ALA A 143 -10.42 2.61 -13.78
N VAL A 144 -11.59 3.24 -13.88
CA VAL A 144 -12.78 2.87 -13.08
C VAL A 144 -13.22 1.44 -13.37
N GLY A 145 -13.28 1.04 -14.66
CA GLY A 145 -13.62 -0.32 -15.07
C GLY A 145 -12.65 -1.35 -14.51
N SER A 146 -11.35 -1.08 -14.56
CA SER A 146 -10.30 -1.95 -14.03
C SER A 146 -10.41 -2.10 -12.50
N ARG A 147 -10.65 -1.01 -11.77
CA ARG A 147 -10.85 -1.05 -10.30
C ARG A 147 -12.09 -1.86 -9.93
N LYS A 148 -13.18 -1.70 -10.68
CA LYS A 148 -14.41 -2.49 -10.46
C LYS A 148 -14.17 -3.98 -10.68
N LEU A 149 -13.44 -4.35 -11.73
CA LEU A 149 -13.06 -5.74 -11.99
C LEU A 149 -12.15 -6.31 -10.89
N ALA A 150 -11.15 -5.54 -10.45
CA ALA A 150 -10.27 -5.92 -9.35
C ALA A 150 -11.06 -6.13 -8.05
N ALA A 151 -11.99 -5.23 -7.71
CA ALA A 151 -12.87 -5.38 -6.56
C ALA A 151 -13.70 -6.67 -6.63
N LEU A 152 -14.33 -6.95 -7.78
CA LEU A 152 -15.12 -8.18 -7.98
C LEU A 152 -14.28 -9.45 -7.80
N ASN A 153 -13.03 -9.45 -8.27
CA ASN A 153 -12.13 -10.59 -8.13
C ASN A 153 -11.61 -10.73 -6.69
N SER A 154 -11.47 -9.62 -5.96
CA SER A 154 -10.96 -9.61 -4.59
C SER A 154 -11.98 -10.02 -3.53
N GLU A 155 -13.28 -9.75 -3.76
CA GLU A 155 -14.31 -9.96 -2.74
C GLU A 155 -14.42 -11.42 -2.26
N PRO A 156 -14.34 -12.47 -3.09
CA PRO A 156 -14.37 -13.85 -2.61
C PRO A 156 -13.23 -14.18 -1.63
N LEU A 157 -12.02 -13.65 -1.88
CA LEU A 157 -10.85 -13.87 -1.04
C LEU A 157 -10.99 -13.13 0.29
N LEU A 158 -11.43 -11.86 0.25
CA LEU A 158 -11.68 -11.06 1.44
C LEU A 158 -12.83 -11.65 2.28
N ALA A 159 -13.92 -12.11 1.65
CA ALA A 159 -15.02 -12.78 2.32
C ALA A 159 -14.60 -14.14 2.94
N GLN A 160 -13.67 -14.86 2.32
CA GLN A 160 -13.07 -16.05 2.91
C GLN A 160 -12.22 -15.71 4.14
N LEU A 161 -11.42 -14.64 4.08
CA LEU A 161 -10.60 -14.17 5.18
C LEU A 161 -11.44 -13.65 6.35
N ASP A 162 -12.55 -12.97 6.07
CA ASP A 162 -13.47 -12.41 7.08
C ASP A 162 -14.07 -13.48 8.02
N LYS A 163 -14.08 -14.76 7.61
CA LYS A 163 -14.48 -15.87 8.48
C LYS A 163 -13.58 -16.02 9.71
N SER A 164 -12.38 -15.44 9.67
CA SER A 164 -11.42 -15.39 10.77
C SER A 164 -11.34 -14.03 11.47
N LEU A 165 -12.31 -13.13 11.23
CA LEU A 165 -12.36 -11.87 11.97
C LEU A 165 -12.45 -12.11 13.48
N PRO A 166 -11.73 -11.31 14.29
CA PRO A 166 -11.84 -11.34 15.74
C PRO A 166 -13.29 -11.12 16.18
N THR A 167 -13.69 -11.83 17.23
CA THR A 167 -15.00 -11.69 17.86
C THR A 167 -14.90 -10.89 19.15
N THR A 168 -16.00 -10.29 19.58
CA THR A 168 -16.08 -9.55 20.86
C THR A 168 -16.05 -10.46 22.08
N THR A 169 -15.86 -11.76 21.90
CA THR A 169 -15.70 -12.71 22.99
C THR A 169 -14.37 -12.46 23.71
N GLU A 170 -14.46 -12.25 25.02
CA GLU A 170 -13.31 -12.13 25.90
C GLU A 170 -12.43 -13.39 25.81
N LYS A 171 -11.12 -13.17 25.85
CA LYS A 171 -10.11 -14.22 25.78
C LYS A 171 -9.34 -14.28 27.08
N GLN A 172 -8.93 -15.49 27.43
CA GLN A 172 -8.13 -15.77 28.60
C GLN A 172 -6.83 -16.40 28.12
N GLY A 173 -5.71 -15.86 28.57
CA GLY A 173 -4.37 -16.31 28.19
C GLY A 173 -3.38 -15.99 29.29
N SER A 174 -2.15 -16.45 29.13
CA SER A 174 -1.03 -16.15 30.04
C SER A 174 -0.51 -14.72 29.87
N GLY A 175 -0.91 -14.01 28.81
CA GLY A 175 -0.57 -12.62 28.56
C GLY A 175 -1.29 -12.05 27.32
N ALA A 176 -1.00 -10.78 27.02
CA ALA A 176 -1.60 -10.08 25.88
C ALA A 176 -1.33 -10.76 24.53
N GLU A 177 -0.15 -11.36 24.35
CA GLU A 177 0.24 -12.10 23.13
C GLU A 177 -0.77 -13.20 22.77
N GLU A 178 -1.16 -14.03 23.76
CA GLU A 178 -2.11 -15.11 23.55
C GLU A 178 -3.53 -14.59 23.33
N CYS A 179 -3.97 -13.55 24.06
CA CYS A 179 -5.31 -12.99 23.88
C CYS A 179 -5.52 -12.30 22.52
N TRP A 180 -4.44 -11.78 21.91
CA TRP A 180 -4.47 -11.04 20.65
C TRP A 180 -4.17 -11.90 19.41
N GLN A 181 -4.05 -13.22 19.57
CA GLN A 181 -3.64 -14.12 18.50
C GLN A 181 -4.60 -14.18 17.29
N ASP A 182 -5.91 -14.01 17.48
CA ASP A 182 -6.87 -13.94 16.37
C ASP A 182 -6.68 -12.70 15.50
N LEU A 183 -6.53 -11.52 16.11
CA LEU A 183 -6.26 -10.29 15.40
C LEU A 183 -4.90 -10.39 14.68
N THR A 184 -3.90 -10.94 15.37
CA THR A 184 -2.57 -11.14 14.80
C THR A 184 -2.60 -12.05 13.57
N ASP A 185 -3.26 -13.22 13.65
CA ASP A 185 -3.36 -14.14 12.51
C ASP A 185 -4.20 -13.55 11.36
N TYR A 186 -5.32 -12.87 11.69
CA TYR A 186 -6.14 -12.19 10.70
C TYR A 186 -5.33 -11.12 9.95
N LEU A 187 -4.63 -10.24 10.66
CA LEU A 187 -3.81 -9.19 10.05
C LEU A 187 -2.63 -9.76 9.26
N ARG A 188 -1.98 -10.82 9.76
CA ARG A 188 -0.90 -11.53 9.05
C ARG A 188 -1.39 -12.03 7.69
N ARG A 189 -2.53 -12.71 7.66
CA ARG A 189 -3.12 -13.26 6.44
C ARG A 189 -3.62 -12.16 5.51
N LEU A 190 -4.14 -11.07 6.07
CA LEU A 190 -4.51 -9.89 5.29
C LEU A 190 -3.29 -9.28 4.60
N VAL A 191 -2.19 -9.04 5.33
CA VAL A 191 -0.94 -8.52 4.77
C VAL A 191 -0.44 -9.43 3.65
N LEU A 192 -0.40 -10.74 3.88
CA LEU A 192 0.06 -11.71 2.89
C LEU A 192 -0.82 -11.79 1.63
N LEU A 193 -2.09 -11.39 1.74
CA LEU A 193 -2.99 -11.29 0.59
C LEU A 193 -2.61 -10.11 -0.32
N PHE A 194 -2.15 -9.00 0.25
CA PHE A 194 -1.70 -7.81 -0.48
C PHE A 194 -0.24 -7.89 -0.92
N ASP A 195 0.59 -8.54 -0.12
CA ASP A 195 2.03 -8.67 -0.33
C ASP A 195 2.52 -10.05 0.14
N PRO A 196 2.75 -11.00 -0.79
CA PRO A 196 3.05 -12.39 -0.46
C PRO A 196 4.45 -12.60 0.13
N ARG A 197 5.27 -11.54 0.24
CA ARG A 197 6.60 -11.64 0.87
C ARG A 197 6.46 -12.14 2.31
N PRO A 198 7.26 -13.14 2.74
CA PRO A 198 7.21 -13.66 4.10
C PRO A 198 7.36 -12.57 5.16
N ILE A 199 6.63 -12.72 6.26
CA ILE A 199 6.85 -11.92 7.47
C ILE A 199 7.87 -12.68 8.31
N GLU A 200 9.08 -12.12 8.46
CA GLU A 200 10.16 -12.72 9.25
C GLU A 200 9.89 -12.50 10.74
N PRO A 201 9.60 -13.56 11.52
CA PRO A 201 9.31 -13.40 12.93
C PRO A 201 10.60 -13.18 13.72
N ALA A 202 10.57 -12.30 14.72
CA ALA A 202 11.73 -12.04 15.59
C ALA A 202 12.11 -13.25 16.48
N ARG A 203 11.17 -14.19 16.68
CA ARG A 203 11.35 -15.41 17.49
C ARG A 203 10.88 -16.65 16.72
N PRO A 204 11.43 -17.85 16.99
CA PRO A 204 10.92 -19.09 16.41
C PRO A 204 9.44 -19.29 16.75
N GLY A 205 8.57 -19.36 15.74
CA GLY A 205 7.12 -19.50 15.92
C GLY A 205 6.31 -18.69 14.90
N PRO A 206 4.97 -18.61 15.07
CA PRO A 206 4.14 -17.71 14.29
C PRO A 206 4.53 -16.24 14.56
N ALA A 207 4.40 -15.38 13.54
CA ALA A 207 4.71 -13.96 13.63
C ALA A 207 3.91 -13.28 14.75
N ALA A 208 4.61 -12.52 15.59
CA ALA A 208 3.98 -11.72 16.64
C ALA A 208 3.31 -10.48 16.02
N ILE A 209 2.39 -9.86 16.76
CA ILE A 209 1.71 -8.64 16.28
C ILE A 209 2.71 -7.53 15.93
N THR A 210 3.81 -7.44 16.68
CA THR A 210 4.91 -6.49 16.45
C THR A 210 5.63 -6.72 15.12
N ASP A 211 5.65 -7.95 14.61
CA ASP A 211 6.23 -8.29 13.30
C ASP A 211 5.26 -7.95 12.15
N VAL A 212 3.95 -8.05 12.43
CA VAL A 212 2.88 -7.82 11.44
C VAL A 212 2.59 -6.33 11.24
N LEU A 213 2.63 -5.52 12.29
CA LEU A 213 2.24 -4.10 12.23
C LEU A 213 3.07 -3.22 11.27
N PRO A 214 4.40 -3.34 11.20
CA PRO A 214 5.19 -2.62 10.21
C PRO A 214 4.76 -2.96 8.78
N ARG A 215 4.47 -4.24 8.53
CA ARG A 215 4.00 -4.74 7.24
C ARG A 215 2.59 -4.25 6.91
N LEU A 216 1.73 -4.12 7.91
CA LEU A 216 0.41 -3.52 7.77
C LEU A 216 0.51 -2.04 7.38
N ALA A 217 1.43 -1.28 7.98
CA ALA A 217 1.66 0.13 7.65
C ALA A 217 2.19 0.31 6.21
N GLU A 218 3.03 -0.62 5.71
CA GLU A 218 3.52 -0.60 4.33
C GLU A 218 2.40 -0.67 3.28
N LEU A 219 1.22 -1.22 3.64
CA LEU A 219 0.06 -1.26 2.73
C LEU A 219 -0.40 0.13 2.30
N ALA A 220 -0.14 1.18 3.11
CA ALA A 220 -0.44 2.55 2.74
C ALA A 220 0.18 2.94 1.40
N ARG A 221 1.42 2.50 1.13
CA ARG A 221 2.12 2.76 -0.13
C ARG A 221 1.58 1.94 -1.30
N LEU A 222 1.13 0.72 -1.02
CA LEU A 222 0.60 -0.20 -2.05
C LEU A 222 -0.81 0.20 -2.50
N THR A 223 -1.64 0.69 -1.57
CA THR A 223 -3.04 1.02 -1.82
C THR A 223 -3.30 2.52 -1.96
N ASP A 224 -2.31 3.38 -1.70
CA ASP A 224 -2.45 4.84 -1.62
C ASP A 224 -3.47 5.29 -0.56
N LEU A 225 -3.55 4.56 0.57
CA LEU A 225 -4.47 4.83 1.69
C LEU A 225 -3.67 5.05 2.99
N PRO A 226 -3.47 6.29 3.46
CA PRO A 226 -2.69 6.57 4.67
C PRO A 226 -3.31 5.99 5.95
N GLU A 227 -4.60 5.62 5.92
CA GLU A 227 -5.33 5.02 7.04
C GLU A 227 -4.74 3.68 7.49
N TRP A 228 -3.99 2.97 6.63
CA TRP A 228 -3.27 1.76 7.04
C TRP A 228 -2.20 2.04 8.08
N THR A 229 -1.42 3.11 7.91
CA THR A 229 -0.40 3.54 8.86
C THR A 229 -1.04 3.94 10.19
N ALA A 230 -2.12 4.73 10.13
CA ALA A 230 -2.86 5.16 11.32
C ALA A 230 -3.46 3.96 12.09
N LEU A 231 -3.99 2.96 11.36
CA LEU A 231 -4.50 1.74 11.99
C LEU A 231 -3.38 0.93 12.66
N ALA A 232 -2.23 0.77 12.01
CA ALA A 232 -1.10 0.05 12.57
C ALA A 232 -0.58 0.72 13.86
N GLU A 233 -0.47 2.05 13.87
CA GLU A 233 -0.07 2.83 15.04
C GLU A 233 -1.07 2.72 16.19
N LEU A 234 -2.38 2.80 15.89
CA LEU A 234 -3.44 2.62 16.88
C LEU A 234 -3.42 1.22 17.51
N ILE A 235 -3.17 0.18 16.70
CA ILE A 235 -3.05 -1.19 17.20
C ILE A 235 -1.78 -1.32 18.05
N SER A 236 -0.64 -0.76 17.63
CA SER A 236 0.63 -0.80 18.37
C SER A 236 0.48 -0.19 19.76
N THR A 237 -0.01 1.05 19.83
CA THR A 237 -0.19 1.79 21.10
C THR A 237 -1.17 1.10 22.04
N THR A 238 -2.24 0.52 21.50
CA THR A 238 -3.23 -0.21 22.31
C THR A 238 -2.66 -1.55 22.79
N TYR A 239 -1.89 -2.24 21.95
CA TYR A 239 -1.22 -3.49 22.29
C TYR A 239 -0.16 -3.28 23.39
N GLU A 240 0.64 -2.22 23.31
CA GLU A 240 1.58 -1.83 24.38
C GLU A 240 0.84 -1.58 25.70
N SER A 241 -0.26 -0.82 25.67
CA SER A 241 -1.09 -0.62 26.87
C SER A 241 -1.69 -1.93 27.40
N ALA A 242 -2.02 -2.88 26.52
CA ALA A 242 -2.53 -4.19 26.89
C ALA A 242 -1.44 -5.03 27.55
N HIS A 243 -0.22 -4.96 27.05
CA HIS A 243 0.95 -5.65 27.59
C HIS A 243 1.36 -5.10 28.96
N GLU A 244 1.42 -3.78 29.13
CA GLU A 244 1.88 -3.14 30.38
C GLU A 244 0.86 -3.18 31.51
N ARG A 245 -0.43 -2.97 31.19
CA ARG A 245 -1.47 -2.75 32.21
C ARG A 245 -2.35 -3.97 32.43
N GLY A 246 -2.05 -5.09 31.79
CA GLY A 246 -2.80 -6.34 31.92
C GLY A 246 -2.96 -6.75 33.37
N THR A 247 -4.19 -6.97 33.81
CA THR A 247 -4.45 -7.57 35.11
C THR A 247 -4.46 -9.08 34.97
N THR A 248 -3.60 -9.74 35.72
CA THR A 248 -3.63 -11.18 35.86
C THR A 248 -4.43 -11.56 37.09
N VAL A 249 -5.54 -12.27 36.91
CA VAL A 249 -6.41 -12.73 37.99
C VAL A 249 -6.13 -14.21 38.25
N VAL A 250 -6.08 -14.61 39.53
CA VAL A 250 -5.98 -16.03 39.89
C VAL A 250 -7.36 -16.67 39.73
N GLY A 251 -7.48 -17.68 38.87
CA GLY A 251 -8.70 -18.42 38.64
C GLY A 251 -9.26 -19.08 39.91
N ALA A 252 -10.58 -19.23 39.98
CA ALA A 252 -11.24 -19.92 41.08
C ALA A 252 -11.06 -21.44 40.99
N TRP A 253 -11.11 -22.10 42.14
CA TRP A 253 -11.00 -23.57 42.26
C TRP A 253 -11.97 -24.28 41.30
N PRO A 254 -11.55 -25.36 40.61
CA PRO A 254 -10.32 -26.13 40.78
C PRO A 254 -9.10 -25.61 39.97
N ASN A 255 -9.28 -24.58 39.15
CA ASN A 255 -8.28 -24.13 38.18
C ASN A 255 -7.58 -22.85 38.68
N LEU A 256 -6.64 -23.03 39.61
CA LEU A 256 -5.73 -21.98 40.09
C LEU A 256 -4.67 -21.65 39.02
N PHE A 257 -5.07 -20.99 37.93
CA PHE A 257 -4.13 -20.43 36.94
C PHE A 257 -4.21 -18.91 36.92
N VAL A 258 -3.10 -18.27 36.58
CA VAL A 258 -2.98 -16.82 36.39
C VAL A 258 -3.52 -16.48 35.00
N VAL A 259 -4.64 -15.78 34.94
CA VAL A 259 -5.37 -15.48 33.69
C VAL A 259 -5.33 -13.98 33.40
N TYR A 260 -4.85 -13.61 32.21
CA TYR A 260 -4.98 -12.26 31.68
C TYR A 260 -6.45 -11.95 31.36
N GLU A 261 -6.98 -10.87 31.93
CA GLU A 261 -8.33 -10.39 31.63
C GLU A 261 -8.35 -9.51 30.37
N ASP A 262 -8.88 -10.05 29.26
CA ASP A 262 -8.92 -9.34 27.97
C ASP A 262 -10.04 -8.30 27.89
N ARG A 263 -9.79 -7.13 28.51
CA ARG A 263 -10.62 -5.93 28.35
C ARG A 263 -10.53 -5.28 26.95
N PHE A 264 -9.75 -5.84 26.03
CA PHE A 264 -9.52 -5.29 24.69
C PHE A 264 -10.27 -6.05 23.58
N ALA A 265 -11.12 -7.03 23.93
CA ALA A 265 -11.88 -7.82 22.94
C ALA A 265 -12.72 -6.97 21.96
N ALA A 266 -13.36 -5.91 22.47
CA ALA A 266 -14.11 -4.96 21.64
C ALA A 266 -13.18 -4.19 20.67
N PHE A 267 -12.00 -3.77 21.16
CA PHE A 267 -11.00 -3.11 20.33
C PHE A 267 -10.46 -4.03 19.25
N ARG A 268 -10.08 -5.29 19.58
CA ARG A 268 -9.58 -6.26 18.61
C ARG A 268 -10.58 -6.49 17.47
N THR A 269 -11.86 -6.60 17.81
CA THR A 269 -12.95 -6.72 16.83
C THR A 269 -13.06 -5.47 15.96
N ALA A 270 -13.04 -4.28 16.56
CA ALA A 270 -13.13 -3.03 15.82
C ALA A 270 -11.93 -2.82 14.86
N ALA A 271 -10.71 -3.14 15.32
CA ALA A 271 -9.50 -3.08 14.53
C ALA A 271 -9.54 -4.04 13.34
N GLY A 272 -9.94 -5.30 13.56
CA GLY A 272 -10.12 -6.28 12.48
C GLY A 272 -11.15 -5.84 11.43
N ARG A 273 -12.30 -5.31 11.87
CA ARG A 273 -13.33 -4.75 10.96
C ARG A 273 -12.82 -3.54 10.20
N LYS A 274 -12.06 -2.65 10.84
CA LYS A 274 -11.46 -1.49 10.18
C LYS A 274 -10.46 -1.92 9.10
N ALA A 275 -9.62 -2.92 9.39
CA ALA A 275 -8.72 -3.51 8.40
C ALA A 275 -9.50 -4.13 7.22
N ALA A 276 -10.58 -4.87 7.49
CA ALA A 276 -11.46 -5.44 6.46
C ALA A 276 -12.09 -4.36 5.56
N GLN A 277 -12.49 -3.23 6.15
CA GLN A 277 -13.05 -2.10 5.43
C GLN A 277 -11.99 -1.44 4.53
N LEU A 278 -10.78 -1.21 5.05
CA LEU A 278 -9.68 -0.61 4.29
C LEU A 278 -9.25 -1.51 3.11
N ALA A 279 -9.23 -2.83 3.33
CA ALA A 279 -8.94 -3.80 2.28
C ALA A 279 -9.93 -3.68 1.12
N ARG A 280 -11.22 -3.58 1.40
CA ARG A 280 -12.26 -3.40 0.36
C ARG A 280 -12.20 -2.04 -0.33
N SER A 281 -11.88 -0.97 0.41
CA SER A 281 -11.77 0.36 -0.20
C SER A 281 -10.55 0.51 -1.11
N SER A 282 -9.50 -0.29 -0.91
CA SER A 282 -8.30 -0.24 -1.73
C SER A 282 -8.55 -0.63 -3.19
N GLY A 283 -9.51 -1.54 -3.44
CA GLY A 283 -9.79 -2.09 -4.77
C GLY A 283 -8.56 -2.74 -5.43
N TYR A 284 -7.57 -3.17 -4.63
CA TYR A 284 -6.30 -3.70 -5.09
C TYR A 284 -6.05 -5.07 -4.46
N LEU A 285 -5.84 -6.08 -5.30
CA LEU A 285 -5.18 -7.32 -4.93
C LEU A 285 -4.28 -7.77 -6.09
N PRO A 286 -3.09 -8.34 -5.80
CA PRO A 286 -2.28 -9.03 -6.80
C PRO A 286 -3.07 -10.13 -7.51
N ALA A 287 -2.76 -10.40 -8.78
CA ALA A 287 -3.47 -11.41 -9.58
C ALA A 287 -3.28 -12.85 -9.06
N ASP A 288 -2.18 -13.09 -8.34
CA ASP A 288 -1.76 -14.34 -7.72
C ASP A 288 -2.10 -14.39 -6.22
N ALA A 289 -2.92 -13.47 -5.71
CA ALA A 289 -3.32 -13.45 -4.31
C ALA A 289 -4.05 -14.73 -3.90
N VAL A 290 -3.57 -15.39 -2.85
CA VAL A 290 -4.19 -16.58 -2.25
C VAL A 290 -4.35 -16.36 -0.75
N VAL A 291 -5.50 -16.77 -0.21
CA VAL A 291 -5.72 -16.75 1.24
C VAL A 291 -4.84 -17.83 1.90
N VAL A 292 -3.80 -17.39 2.60
CA VAL A 292 -2.92 -18.26 3.39
C VAL A 292 -3.73 -18.95 4.50
N GLU A 293 -3.39 -20.21 4.82
CA GLU A 293 -4.02 -20.94 5.91
C GLU A 293 -3.77 -20.27 7.28
N ALA A 294 -4.72 -20.48 8.20
CA ALA A 294 -4.61 -20.00 9.58
C ALA A 294 -3.39 -20.64 10.25
N ALA A 295 -2.65 -19.87 11.04
CA ALA A 295 -1.60 -20.45 11.87
C ALA A 295 -2.23 -21.48 12.83
N PRO A 296 -1.55 -22.61 13.12
CA PRO A 296 -2.05 -23.57 14.10
C PRO A 296 -2.14 -22.87 15.47
N VAL A 297 -3.36 -22.62 15.93
CA VAL A 297 -3.65 -22.06 17.25
C VAL A 297 -3.98 -23.23 18.19
N ASP A 298 -3.37 -23.24 19.37
CA ASP A 298 -3.80 -24.13 20.46
C ASP A 298 -5.16 -23.67 20.98
N LEU A 299 -6.22 -24.25 20.40
CA LEU A 299 -7.62 -23.92 20.71
C LEU A 299 -7.96 -24.15 22.18
N ASP A 300 -7.21 -25.01 22.89
CA ASP A 300 -7.52 -25.40 24.27
C ASP A 300 -7.08 -24.33 25.28
N ARG A 301 -6.04 -23.54 24.91
CA ARG A 301 -5.58 -22.37 25.66
C ARG A 301 -6.27 -21.07 25.22
N TYR A 302 -6.61 -20.96 23.94
CA TYR A 302 -7.12 -19.74 23.32
C TYR A 302 -8.62 -19.47 23.55
N ASP A 303 -9.41 -20.48 23.91
CA ASP A 303 -10.86 -20.36 24.16
C ASP A 303 -11.33 -21.26 25.32
N PRO A 304 -10.90 -20.97 26.57
CA PRO A 304 -11.10 -21.87 27.71
C PRO A 304 -12.55 -22.23 28.05
N PRO A 305 -13.59 -21.38 27.84
CA PRO A 305 -14.96 -21.81 28.02
C PRO A 305 -15.29 -23.03 27.13
N ARG A 306 -14.72 -23.10 25.93
CA ARG A 306 -14.97 -24.19 24.97
C ARG A 306 -14.19 -25.46 25.28
N SER A 307 -12.94 -25.36 25.76
CA SER A 307 -12.16 -26.52 26.18
C SER A 307 -12.72 -27.14 27.46
N GLN A 308 -13.15 -26.32 28.43
CA GLN A 308 -13.82 -26.81 29.64
C GLN A 308 -15.08 -27.61 29.33
N TRP A 309 -15.93 -27.18 28.38
CA TRP A 309 -17.10 -27.96 27.98
C TRP A 309 -16.73 -29.24 27.22
N ARG A 310 -15.71 -29.19 26.34
CA ARG A 310 -15.26 -30.36 25.58
C ARG A 310 -14.65 -31.41 26.50
N ASP A 311 -13.81 -30.98 27.44
CA ASP A 311 -13.17 -31.83 28.43
C ASP A 311 -14.19 -32.34 29.44
N LEU A 312 -15.15 -31.52 29.90
CA LEU A 312 -16.24 -31.98 30.76
C LEU A 312 -17.11 -33.02 30.05
N ILE A 313 -17.44 -32.84 28.77
CA ILE A 313 -18.18 -33.85 27.98
C ILE A 313 -17.34 -35.13 27.83
N GLY A 314 -16.05 -35.01 27.52
CA GLY A 314 -15.12 -36.13 27.44
C GLY A 314 -15.02 -36.88 28.77
N TRP A 315 -14.88 -36.17 29.88
CA TRP A 315 -14.81 -36.71 31.24
C TRP A 315 -16.14 -37.36 31.65
N MET A 316 -17.28 -36.75 31.33
CA MET A 316 -18.60 -37.33 31.54
C MET A 316 -18.74 -38.65 30.78
N VAL A 317 -18.35 -38.71 29.50
CA VAL A 317 -18.42 -39.93 28.71
C VAL A 317 -17.47 -40.99 29.28
N VAL A 318 -16.26 -40.60 29.67
CA VAL A 318 -15.29 -41.54 30.26
C VAL A 318 -15.79 -42.09 31.59
N VAL A 319 -16.27 -41.25 32.51
CA VAL A 319 -16.66 -41.67 33.86
C VAL A 319 -18.05 -42.27 33.93
N LEU A 320 -19.00 -41.75 33.16
CA LEU A 320 -20.35 -42.31 33.13
C LEU A 320 -20.42 -43.51 32.20
N VAL A 321 -19.80 -43.50 31.01
CA VAL A 321 -20.01 -44.60 30.06
C VAL A 321 -18.87 -45.60 30.06
N VAL A 322 -17.63 -45.14 29.89
CA VAL A 322 -16.48 -46.03 29.64
C VAL A 322 -16.04 -46.76 30.90
N ALA A 323 -15.84 -46.06 32.03
CA ALA A 323 -15.34 -46.65 33.26
C ALA A 323 -16.27 -47.74 33.83
N PRO A 324 -17.61 -47.56 33.89
CA PRO A 324 -18.51 -48.62 34.34
C PRO A 324 -18.53 -49.82 33.38
N GLY A 325 -18.39 -49.58 32.07
CA GLY A 325 -18.29 -50.63 31.06
C GLY A 325 -17.01 -51.46 31.21
N VAL A 326 -15.88 -50.80 31.48
CA VAL A 326 -14.59 -51.47 31.78
C VAL A 326 -14.69 -52.28 33.08
N VAL A 327 -15.31 -51.73 34.13
CA VAL A 327 -15.52 -52.47 35.40
C VAL A 327 -16.38 -53.71 35.17
N LEU A 328 -17.47 -53.61 34.41
CA LEU A 328 -18.33 -54.74 34.03
C LEU A 328 -17.57 -55.80 33.21
N ALA A 329 -16.70 -55.38 32.30
CA ALA A 329 -15.87 -56.29 31.51
C ALA A 329 -14.84 -57.03 32.36
N VAL A 330 -14.17 -56.33 33.28
CA VAL A 330 -13.11 -56.91 34.13
C VAL A 330 -13.68 -57.87 35.18
N HIS A 331 -14.87 -57.58 35.73
CA HIS A 331 -15.44 -58.37 36.82
C HIS A 331 -16.49 -59.41 36.37
N GLY A 332 -16.58 -59.69 35.06
CA GLY A 332 -17.49 -60.70 34.54
C GLY A 332 -18.96 -60.35 34.76
N GLY A 333 -19.36 -59.12 34.41
CA GLY A 333 -20.72 -58.62 34.57
C GLY A 333 -21.77 -59.54 33.94
N SER A 334 -22.88 -59.75 34.66
CA SER A 334 -23.98 -60.61 34.19
C SER A 334 -24.65 -60.03 32.93
N GLY A 335 -25.32 -60.88 32.15
CA GLY A 335 -26.06 -60.43 30.95
C GLY A 335 -27.08 -59.32 31.27
N GLN A 336 -27.70 -59.37 32.45
CA GLN A 336 -28.64 -58.35 32.92
C GLN A 336 -27.95 -57.01 33.25
N ALA A 337 -26.72 -57.05 33.77
CA ALA A 337 -25.91 -55.85 34.03
C ALA A 337 -25.43 -55.19 32.73
N TRP A 338 -25.07 -55.98 31.72
CA TRP A 338 -24.75 -55.46 30.37
C TRP A 338 -25.95 -54.79 29.70
N THR A 339 -27.15 -55.38 29.82
CA THR A 339 -28.38 -54.76 29.30
C THR A 339 -28.72 -53.46 30.03
N GLY A 340 -28.51 -53.40 31.36
CA GLY A 340 -28.72 -52.18 32.14
C GLY A 340 -27.73 -51.07 31.78
N TRP A 341 -26.45 -51.42 31.61
CA TRP A 341 -25.42 -50.47 31.17
C TRP A 341 -25.71 -49.92 29.76
N ALA A 342 -26.09 -50.78 28.80
CA ALA A 342 -26.42 -50.35 27.44
C ALA A 342 -27.65 -49.41 27.40
N ALA A 343 -28.69 -49.72 28.19
CA ALA A 343 -29.89 -48.89 28.28
C ALA A 343 -29.58 -47.49 28.85
N TRP A 344 -28.61 -47.38 29.76
CA TRP A 344 -28.23 -46.13 30.40
C TRP A 344 -27.14 -45.34 29.65
N SER A 345 -26.19 -46.01 29.00
CA SER A 345 -25.11 -45.34 28.24
C SER A 345 -25.60 -44.66 26.96
N THR A 346 -26.60 -45.25 26.30
CA THR A 346 -27.17 -44.75 25.05
C THR A 346 -27.73 -43.31 25.17
N PRO A 347 -28.62 -42.97 26.12
CA PRO A 347 -29.11 -41.60 26.27
C PRO A 347 -28.02 -40.58 26.66
N VAL A 348 -27.02 -41.00 27.45
CA VAL A 348 -25.88 -40.13 27.81
C VAL A 348 -25.05 -39.77 26.58
N LEU A 349 -24.78 -40.75 25.70
CA LEU A 349 -24.07 -40.52 24.44
C LEU A 349 -24.87 -39.64 23.46
N VAL A 350 -26.19 -39.83 23.37
CA VAL A 350 -27.07 -38.99 22.54
C VAL A 350 -27.09 -37.55 23.03
N LEU A 351 -27.17 -37.33 24.34
CA LEU A 351 -27.09 -35.99 24.94
C LEU A 351 -25.73 -35.32 24.69
N ALA A 352 -24.63 -36.06 24.91
CA ALA A 352 -23.28 -35.57 24.62
C ALA A 352 -23.11 -35.19 23.14
N GLY A 353 -23.60 -36.03 22.22
CA GLY A 353 -23.62 -35.75 20.79
C GLY A 353 -24.47 -34.53 20.42
N GLY A 354 -25.66 -34.39 21.01
CA GLY A 354 -26.55 -33.25 20.81
C GLY A 354 -25.94 -31.92 21.27
N VAL A 355 -25.26 -31.91 22.42
CA VAL A 355 -24.53 -30.74 22.91
C VAL A 355 -23.38 -30.37 21.96
N ALA A 356 -22.60 -31.34 21.49
CA ALA A 356 -21.52 -31.10 20.53
C ALA A 356 -22.02 -30.53 19.19
N VAL A 357 -23.16 -31.03 18.67
CA VAL A 357 -23.78 -30.52 17.45
C VAL A 357 -24.34 -29.10 17.64
N ARG A 358 -24.94 -28.81 18.80
CA ARG A 358 -25.46 -27.47 19.14
C ARG A 358 -24.34 -26.44 19.30
N MET A 359 -23.21 -26.84 19.91
CA MET A 359 -21.99 -26.02 19.97
C MET A 359 -21.43 -25.70 18.58
N ARG A 360 -21.53 -26.66 17.63
CA ARG A 360 -21.15 -26.43 16.23
C ARG A 360 -22.11 -25.50 15.49
N HIS A 361 -23.41 -25.52 15.79
CA HIS A 361 -24.40 -24.64 15.17
C HIS A 361 -24.40 -23.22 15.74
N ALA A 362 -24.12 -23.04 17.03
CA ALA A 362 -23.92 -21.72 17.65
C ALA A 362 -22.71 -20.95 17.05
N ARG A 363 -21.87 -21.60 16.24
CA ARG A 363 -20.83 -20.95 15.42
C ARG A 363 -21.36 -20.25 14.16
N LYS A 364 -22.60 -20.55 13.72
CA LYS A 364 -23.16 -20.08 12.44
C LYS A 364 -24.17 -18.94 12.59
N ASP A 365 -24.82 -18.82 13.74
CA ASP A 365 -25.78 -17.74 13.98
C ASP A 365 -25.12 -16.63 14.80
N PRO A 366 -25.02 -15.39 14.27
CA PRO A 366 -24.63 -14.26 15.10
C PRO A 366 -25.71 -14.06 16.19
N PRO A 367 -25.33 -13.58 17.39
CA PRO A 367 -26.29 -13.35 18.46
C PRO A 367 -27.37 -12.38 17.95
N ARG A 368 -28.62 -12.86 17.92
CA ARG A 368 -29.80 -12.00 17.78
C ARG A 368 -29.90 -11.16 19.05
N GLY A 369 -29.39 -9.95 19.00
CA GLY A 369 -29.47 -9.03 20.13
C GLY A 369 -28.37 -7.98 20.16
N ALA A 370 -28.39 -7.07 19.20
CA ALA A 370 -27.76 -5.74 19.34
C ALA A 370 -28.70 -4.71 18.70
N GLY A 371 -29.93 -4.67 19.21
CA GLY A 371 -30.78 -3.51 19.13
C GLY A 371 -30.80 -2.90 20.51
N HIS A 372 -30.03 -1.82 20.70
CA HIS A 372 -30.42 -0.59 21.37
C HIS A 372 -29.24 0.39 21.35
#